data_AF-A0A9X2IZW7-F1
#
_entry.id   AF-A0A9X2IZW7-F1
#
_cell.length_a   1.000
_cell.length_b   1.000
_cell.length_c   1.000
_cell.angle_alpha   90.00
_cell.angle_beta   90.00
_cell.angle_gamma   90.00
#
_symmetry.space_group_name_H-M   'P 1'
#
loop_
_entity.id
_entity.type
_entity.pdbx_description
1 polymer ?
#
loop_
_entity_poly.entity_id
_entity_poly.type
_entity_poly.pdbx_seq_one_letter_code
_entity_poly.pdbx_strand_id
1 'polypeptide(L)' 'MAVNPIPAVAGHTADHRYSLRDVVAAYGCDAVRTRITALHAAGCHRAARVIERELHQLNISQPRPGLC' A
#
# COMPACT_ATOMS: atom_id res chain seq x y z
N MET A 1 4.36 -36.10 -29.34
CA MET A 1 5.11 -34.86 -29.02
C MET A 1 4.27 -34.09 -28.01
N ALA A 2 4.65 -34.12 -26.72
CA ALA A 2 3.91 -33.41 -25.68
C ALA A 2 4.40 -31.96 -25.65
N VAL A 3 3.55 -31.03 -26.08
CA VAL A 3 3.78 -29.60 -25.91
C VAL A 3 3.41 -29.25 -24.46
N ASN A 4 4.41 -28.94 -23.65
CA ASN A 4 4.15 -28.38 -22.33
C ASN A 4 3.71 -26.92 -22.50
N PRO A 5 2.52 -26.51 -22.04
CA PRO A 5 2.20 -25.10 -22.02
C PRO A 5 3.09 -24.40 -20.99
N ILE A 6 3.80 -23.37 -21.44
CA ILE A 6 4.52 -22.43 -20.60
C ILE A 6 3.49 -21.87 -19.61
N PRO A 7 3.75 -21.86 -18.29
CA PRO A 7 2.82 -21.25 -17.35
C PRO A 7 2.63 -19.80 -17.79
N ALA A 8 1.39 -19.47 -18.14
CA ALA A 8 0.99 -18.08 -18.31
C ALA A 8 1.23 -17.41 -16.97
N VAL A 9 2.42 -16.80 -16.79
CA VAL A 9 2.58 -15.78 -15.78
C VAL A 9 1.52 -14.77 -16.17
N ALA A 10 0.47 -14.70 -15.35
CA ALA A 10 -0.59 -13.73 -15.52
C ALA A 10 0.11 -12.37 -15.40
N GLY A 11 0.48 -11.83 -16.57
CA GLY A 11 1.12 -10.55 -16.69
C GLY A 11 0.19 -9.56 -16.03
N HIS A 12 0.61 -9.07 -14.86
CA HIS A 12 0.09 -7.86 -14.25
C HIS A 12 0.40 -6.73 -15.23
N THR A 13 -0.50 -6.54 -16.19
CA THR A 13 -0.48 -5.41 -17.12
C THR A 13 -0.66 -4.12 -16.32
N ALA A 14 0.46 -3.52 -15.95
CA ALA A 14 0.77 -2.09 -16.00
C ALA A 14 -0.39 -1.08 -15.79
N ASP A 15 -1.07 -1.15 -14.63
CA ASP A 15 -1.44 0.04 -13.85
C ASP A 15 -0.81 -0.21 -12.48
N HIS A 16 0.47 0.15 -12.31
CA HIS A 16 1.22 -0.16 -11.09
C HIS A 16 0.75 0.77 -9.96
N ARG A 17 -0.51 0.61 -9.53
CA ARG A 17 -1.00 1.19 -8.29
C ARG A 17 -0.28 0.50 -7.17
N TYR A 18 0.78 1.13 -6.69
CA TYR A 18 1.36 0.77 -5.41
C TYR A 18 0.24 0.78 -4.39
N SER A 19 -0.06 -0.39 -3.83
CA SER A 19 -1.01 -0.44 -2.73
C SER A 19 -0.37 0.26 -1.54
N LEU A 20 -1.15 0.94 -0.70
CA LEU A 20 -0.61 1.59 0.49
C LEU A 20 0.19 0.62 1.37
N ARG A 21 -0.16 -0.67 1.34
CA ARG A 21 0.58 -1.75 1.99
C ARG A 21 2.02 -1.91 1.48
N ASP A 22 2.25 -1.81 0.17
CA ASP A 22 3.59 -1.88 -0.42
C ASP A 22 4.40 -0.65 -0.02
N VAL A 23 3.77 0.52 0.02
CA VAL A 23 4.39 1.76 0.47
C VAL A 23 4.78 1.67 1.95
N VAL A 24 3.90 1.15 2.80
CA VAL A 24 4.20 0.92 4.23
C VAL A 24 5.30 -0.13 4.40
N ALA A 25 5.32 -1.19 3.59
CA ALA A 25 6.37 -2.20 3.65
C ALA A 25 7.75 -1.64 3.23
N ALA A 26 7.78 -0.72 2.26
CA ALA A 26 9.01 -0.12 1.76
C ALA A 26 9.56 1.00 2.66
N TYR A 27 8.69 1.84 3.25
CA TYR A 27 9.09 3.05 3.96
C TYR A 27 8.75 3.06 5.46
N GLY A 28 7.90 2.14 5.91
CA GLY A 28 7.40 2.08 7.28
C GLY A 28 6.21 3.02 7.54
N CYS A 29 5.46 2.72 8.61
CA CYS A 29 4.28 3.50 9.00
C CYS A 29 4.62 4.95 9.36
N ASP A 30 5.78 5.20 9.96
CA ASP A 30 6.19 6.55 10.40
C ASP A 30 6.36 7.50 9.21
N ALA A 31 7.09 7.05 8.17
CA ALA A 31 7.28 7.83 6.94
C ALA A 31 5.95 8.15 6.23
N VAL A 32 5.01 7.21 6.22
CA VAL A 32 3.66 7.42 5.67
C VAL A 32 2.89 8.47 6.49
N ARG A 33 3.00 8.44 7.83
CA ARG A 33 2.40 9.46 8.71
C ARG A 33 3.01 10.84 8.49
N THR A 34 4.32 10.95 8.33
CA THR A 34 4.98 12.21 7.96
C THR A 34 4.44 12.76 6.64
N ARG A 35 4.21 11.88 5.65
CA ARG A 35 3.65 12.28 4.36
C ARG A 35 2.20 12.75 4.47
N ILE A 36 1.38 12.11 5.30
CA ILE A 36 0.01 12.54 5.60
C ILE A 36 0.02 13.95 6.21
N THR A 37 0.91 14.21 7.18
CA THR A 37 1.06 15.54 7.78
C THR A 37 1.44 16.59 6.74
N ALA A 38 2.36 16.27 5.82
CA ALA A 38 2.72 17.17 4.74
C ALA A 38 1.53 17.46 3.80
N LEU A 39 0.68 16.47 3.52
CA LEU A 39 -0.54 16.67 2.73
C LEU A 39 -1.56 17.57 3.44
N HIS A 40 -1.69 17.45 4.76
CA HIS A 40 -2.50 18.40 5.55
C HIS A 40 -1.95 19.83 5.47
N ALA A 41 -0.63 20.00 5.62
CA ALA A 41 0.01 21.31 5.52
C ALA A 41 -0.15 21.93 4.12
N ALA A 42 -0.19 21.11 3.06
CA ALA A 42 -0.41 21.54 1.69
C ALA A 42 -1.89 21.83 1.35
N GLY A 43 -2.83 21.68 2.30
CA GLY A 43 -4.27 21.85 2.06
C GLY A 43 -4.93 20.68 1.33
N CYS A 44 -4.21 19.58 1.08
CA CYS A 44 -4.72 18.36 0.44
C CYS A 44 -5.47 17.46 1.42
N HIS A 45 -6.40 18.02 2.22
CA HIS A 45 -7.09 17.32 3.31
C HIS A 45 -7.85 16.07 2.85
N ARG A 46 -8.46 16.12 1.67
CA ARG A 46 -9.20 14.97 1.14
C ARG A 46 -8.28 13.78 0.84
N ALA A 47 -7.13 14.04 0.21
CA ALA A 47 -6.16 13.00 -0.10
C ALA A 47 -5.54 12.42 1.17
N ALA A 48 -5.16 13.28 2.12
CA ALA A 48 -4.65 12.87 3.43
C ALA A 48 -5.63 11.95 4.16
N ARG A 49 -6.91 12.32 4.24
CA ARG A 49 -7.95 11.50 4.90
C ARG A 49 -8.16 10.13 4.26
N VAL A 50 -8.06 10.04 2.93
CA VAL A 50 -8.17 8.74 2.23
C VAL A 50 -7.03 7.83 2.64
N ILE A 51 -5.80 8.35 2.63
CA ILE A 51 -4.60 7.60 3.00
C ILE A 51 -4.62 7.24 4.49
N GLU A 52 -5.05 8.13 5.38
CA GLU A 52 -5.25 7.84 6.81
C GLU A 52 -6.24 6.69 7.03
N ARG A 53 -7.37 6.71 6.31
CA ARG A 53 -8.38 5.65 6.42
C ARG A 53 -7.84 4.31 5.95
N GLU A 54 -7.12 4.30 4.83
CA GLU A 54 -6.49 3.07 4.33
C GLU A 54 -5.40 2.56 5.28
N LEU A 55 -4.56 3.45 5.83
CA LEU A 55 -3.54 3.08 6.81
C LEU A 55 -4.16 2.49 8.08
N HIS A 56 -5.25 3.08 8.55
CA HIS A 56 -5.99 2.57 9.69
C HIS A 56 -6.63 1.20 9.40
N GLN A 57 -7.19 1.01 8.22
CA GLN A 57 -7.73 -0.29 7.78
C GLN A 57 -6.64 -1.36 7.68
N LEU A 58 -5.45 -1.02 7.19
CA LEU A 58 -4.31 -1.94 7.18
C LEU A 58 -3.91 -2.33 8.61
N ASN A 59 -3.85 -1.36 9.52
CA ASN A 59 -3.52 -1.62 10.92
C ASN A 59 -4.56 -2.53 11.61
N ILE A 60 -5.86 -2.33 11.34
CA ILE A 60 -6.93 -3.20 11.87
C ILE A 60 -6.94 -4.58 11.20
N SER A 61 -6.67 -4.64 9.89
CA SER A 61 -6.68 -5.88 9.09
C SER A 61 -5.39 -6.69 9.22
N GLN A 62 -4.42 -6.24 10.02
CA GLN A 62 -3.27 -7.05 10.42
C GLN A 62 -3.51 -7.67 11.81
N PRO A 63 -4.20 -8.82 11.92
CA PRO A 63 -4.07 -9.66 13.10
C PRO A 63 -2.74 -10.41 12.98
N ARG A 64 -1.62 -9.79 13.37
CA ARG A 64 -0.45 -10.58 13.79
C ARG A 64 0.27 -9.98 15.00
N PRO A 65 0.58 -10.82 16.00
CA PRO A 65 1.17 -10.42 17.26
C PRO A 65 2.65 -10.07 17.06
N GLY A 66 3.07 -8.96 17.66
CA GLY A 66 4.48 -8.61 17.79
C GLY A 66 5.07 -7.92 16.56
N LEU A 67 4.83 -6.62 16.43
CA LEU A 67 5.89 -5.60 16.35
C LEU A 67 5.23 -4.21 16.30
N CYS A 68 4.87 -3.72 17.48
CA CYS A 68 4.95 -2.32 17.89
C CYS A 68 5.55 -2.33 19.30
#